data_AF-A0A967W7T4-F1
#
_entry.id   AF-A0A967W7T4-F1
#
_cell.length_a   1.000
_cell.length_b   1.000
_cell.length_c   1.000
_cell.angle_alpha   90.00
_cell.angle_beta   90.00
_cell.angle_gamma   90.00
#
_symmetry.space_group_name_H-M   'P 1'
#
loop_
_entity.id
_entity.type
_entity.pdbx_description
1 polymer ?
#
loop_
_entity_poly.entity_id
_entity_poly.type
_entity_poly.pdbx_seq_one_letter_code
_entity_poly.pdbx_strand_id
1 'polypeptide(L)' 'IANPNCSTIQMVVALKPIYDAAGITRINVATYQSVSGAGRSAVEELARQTVT' A
#
# COMPACT_ATOMS: atom_id res chain seq x y z
N ILE A 1 -20.82 1.13 -1.83
CA ILE A 1 -19.84 0.02 -1.66
C ILE A 1 -18.54 0.65 -1.18
N ALA A 2 -17.98 0.22 -0.05
CA ALA A 2 -16.73 0.78 0.47
C ALA A 2 -15.52 0.18 -0.26
N ASN A 3 -14.48 0.99 -0.49
CA ASN A 3 -13.21 0.53 -1.06
C ASN A 3 -12.15 0.42 0.06
N PRO A 4 -11.42 -0.70 0.19
CA PRO A 4 -10.42 -0.84 1.24
C PRO A 4 -9.23 0.13 1.08
N ASN A 5 -8.36 0.18 2.10
CA ASN A 5 -7.14 0.97 2.07
C ASN A 5 -6.22 0.54 0.92
N CYS A 6 -5.50 1.49 0.29
CA CYS A 6 -4.63 1.23 -0.85
C CYS A 6 -3.54 0.17 -0.58
N SER A 7 -2.87 0.20 0.58
CA SER A 7 -1.84 -0.78 0.92
C SER A 7 -2.43 -2.16 1.17
N THR A 8 -3.64 -2.21 1.74
CA THR A 8 -4.37 -3.47 1.94
C THR A 8 -4.80 -4.07 0.61
N ILE A 9 -5.39 -3.30 -0.32
CA ILE A 9 -5.82 -3.79 -1.64
C ILE A 9 -4.64 -4.41 -2.38
N GLN A 10 -3.51 -3.69 -2.43
CA GLN A 10 -2.30 -4.16 -3.10
C GLN A 10 -1.81 -5.49 -2.52
N MET A 11 -1.84 -5.62 -1.18
CA MET A 11 -1.44 -6.84 -0.50
C MET A 11 -2.40 -8.01 -0.76
N VAL A 12 -3.72 -7.81 -0.60
CA VAL A 12 -4.68 -8.92 -0.66
C VAL A 12 -4.82 -9.52 -2.06
N VAL A 13 -4.58 -8.73 -3.12
CA VAL A 13 -4.50 -9.27 -4.49
C VAL A 13 -3.41 -10.33 -4.61
N ALA A 14 -2.23 -10.07 -4.04
CA ALA A 14 -1.12 -11.01 -4.04
C ALA A 14 -1.32 -12.18 -3.06
N LEU A 15 -1.94 -11.94 -1.90
CA LEU A 15 -2.10 -12.96 -0.86
C LEU A 15 -3.28 -13.89 -1.08
N LYS A 16 -4.32 -13.49 -1.83
CA LYS A 16 -5.51 -14.31 -2.06
C LYS A 16 -5.19 -15.73 -2.58
N PRO A 17 -4.37 -15.94 -3.64
CA PRO A 17 -4.07 -17.28 -4.11
C PRO A 17 -3.32 -18.13 -3.08
N ILE A 18 -2.46 -17.51 -2.26
CA ILE A 18 -1.72 -18.21 -1.20
C ILE A 18 -2.67 -18.63 -0.08
N TYR A 19 -3.58 -17.73 0.31
CA TYR A 19 -4.63 -18.03 1.30
C TYR A 19 -5.52 -19.20 0.85
N ASP A 20 -5.92 -19.22 -0.42
CA ASP A 20 -6.79 -20.30 -0.94
C ASP A 20 -6.10 -21.66 -0.95
N ALA A 21 -4.80 -21.69 -1.25
CA ALA A 21 -4.04 -22.93 -1.37
C ALA A 21 -3.61 -23.52 -0.01
N ALA A 22 -3.27 -22.67 0.97
CA ALA A 22 -2.59 -23.11 2.19
C ALA A 22 -3.13 -22.49 3.49
N GLY A 23 -4.05 -21.52 3.40
CA GLY A 23 -4.48 -20.70 4.52
C GLY A 23 -3.40 -19.71 4.98
N ILE A 24 -3.82 -18.60 5.59
CA ILE A 24 -2.93 -17.66 6.28
C ILE A 24 -3.59 -17.28 7.60
N THR A 25 -2.93 -17.58 8.72
CA THR A 25 -3.43 -17.27 10.07
C THR A 25 -2.83 -16.01 10.67
N ARG A 26 -1.65 -15.59 10.18
CA ARG A 26 -0.96 -14.37 10.61
C ARG A 26 -0.10 -13.80 9.49
N ILE A 27 -0.11 -12.47 9.37
CA ILE A 27 0.81 -11.72 8.51
C ILE A 27 1.56 -10.74 9.40
N ASN A 28 2.89 -10.72 9.30
CA ASN A 28 3.71 -9.62 9.81
C ASN A 28 4.12 -8.79 8.60
N VAL A 29 3.76 -7.50 8.59
CA VAL A 29 3.92 -6.64 7.40
C VAL A 29 4.69 -5.38 7.76
N ALA A 30 5.65 -5.04 6.91
CA ALA A 30 6.28 -3.73 6.86
C ALA A 30 5.93 -3.11 5.51
N THR A 31 5.43 -1.87 5.50
CA THR A 31 5.07 -1.17 4.27
C THR A 31 6.06 -0.05 3.99
N TYR A 32 6.38 0.15 2.72
CA TYR A 32 7.23 1.23 2.23
C TYR A 32 6.36 2.09 1.31
N GLN A 33 5.55 2.96 1.92
CA GLN A 33 4.50 3.67 1.22
C GLN A 33 5.04 4.88 0.45
N SER A 34 4.52 5.09 -0.76
CA SER A 34 4.77 6.30 -1.55
C SER A 34 4.05 7.51 -0.94
N VAL A 35 4.66 8.69 -1.08
CA VAL A 35 4.07 9.99 -0.68
C VAL A 35 2.78 10.31 -1.46
N SER A 36 2.57 9.70 -2.63
CA SER A 36 1.35 9.91 -3.42
C SER A 36 0.07 9.50 -2.69
N GLY A 37 0.16 8.61 -1.69
CA GLY A 37 -0.96 8.23 -0.84
C GLY A 37 -1.47 9.36 0.06
N ALA A 38 -0.61 10.35 0.37
CA ALA A 38 -0.98 11.54 1.14
C ALA A 38 -1.54 12.67 0.26
N GLY A 39 -1.68 12.43 -1.05
CA GLY A 39 -2.24 13.37 -2.00
C GLY A 39 -1.20 14.26 -2.68
N ARG A 40 -1.70 15.15 -3.55
CA ARG A 40 -0.87 15.96 -4.46
C ARG A 40 0.10 16.88 -3.74
N SER A 41 -0.32 17.50 -2.63
CA SER A 41 0.53 18.42 -1.87
C SER A 41 1.78 17.74 -1.32
N ALA A 42 1.68 16.48 -0.89
CA ALA A 42 2.82 15.70 -0.41
C ALA A 42 3.80 15.33 -1.53
N VAL A 43 3.28 15.08 -2.74
CA VAL A 43 4.11 14.85 -3.93
C VAL A 43 4.88 16.12 -4.31
N GLU A 44 4.21 17.27 -4.31
CA GLU A 44 4.84 18.56 -4.58
C GLU A 44 5.88 18.92 -3.52
N GLU A 45 5.62 18.58 -2.24
CA GLU A 45 6.59 18.76 -1.16
C GLU A 45 7.84 17.89 -1.37
N LEU A 46 7.67 16.60 -1.69
CA LEU A 46 8.81 15.72 -1.99
C LEU A 46 9.64 16.29 -3.15
N ALA A 47 9.00 16.79 -4.21
CA ALA A 47 9.69 17.39 -5.34
C ALA A 47 10.49 18.65 -4.94
N ARG A 48 9.91 19.53 -4.11
CA ARG A 48 10.62 20.69 -3.55
C ARG A 48 11.82 20.30 -2.67
N GLN A 49 11.74 19.19 -1.94
CA GLN A 49 12.81 18.75 -1.05
C GLN A 49 13.97 18.04 -1.76
N THR A 50 13.76 17.54 -2.98
CA THR A 50 14.71 16.58 -3.61
C THR A 50 15.18 16.96 -5.01
N VAL A 51 14.42 17.77 -5.76
CA VAL A 51 14.69 18.05 -7.18
C VAL A 51 14.95 19.53 -7.47
N THR A 52 14.30 20.42 -6.71
CA THR A 52 14.40 21.88 -6.87
C THR A 52 15.34 22.45 -5.81
#